data_AF-A0A4R4U6K9-F1
#
_entry.id   AF-A0A4R4U6K9-F1
#
_cell.length_a   1.000
_cell.length_b   1.000
_cell.length_c   1.000
_cell.angle_alpha   90.00
_cell.angle_beta   90.00
_cell.angle_gamma   90.00
#
_symmetry.space_group_name_H-M   'P 1'
#
loop_
_entity.id
_entity.type
_entity.pdbx_description
1 polymer ?
#
loop_
_entity_poly.entity_id
_entity_poly.type
_entity_poly.pdbx_seq_one_letter_code
_entity_poly.pdbx_strand_id
1 'polypeptide(L)' 'AFEASIYKRRNIVERCFNQLKQHRAIATRYDKTAQSYQAMIDLATLLIWL' A
#
# COMPACT_ATOMS: atom_id res chain seq x y z
N ALA A 1 26.73 9.76 -5.28
CA ALA A 1 26.82 8.42 -5.88
C ALA A 1 25.51 7.68 -5.61
N PHE A 2 25.07 6.81 -6.52
CA PHE A 2 23.87 5.98 -6.33
C PHE A 2 24.20 4.81 -5.40
N GLU A 3 23.63 4.80 -4.20
CA GLU A 3 23.80 3.74 -3.22
C GLU A 3 22.79 2.61 -3.47
N ALA A 4 23.23 1.56 -4.17
CA ALA A 4 22.40 0.43 -4.55
C ALA A 4 21.77 -0.32 -3.36
N SER A 5 22.38 -0.24 -2.17
CA SER A 5 21.90 -0.83 -0.92
C SER A 5 20.61 -0.16 -0.42
N ILE A 6 20.54 1.17 -0.49
CA ILE A 6 19.35 1.97 -0.15
C ILE A 6 18.25 1.70 -1.18
N TYR A 7 18.62 1.60 -2.46
CA TYR A 7 17.66 1.32 -3.53
C TYR A 7 17.01 -0.07 -3.40
N LYS A 8 17.75 -1.08 -2.93
CA LYS A 8 17.19 -2.42 -2.65
C LYS A 8 16.11 -2.42 -1.56
N ARG A 9 16.26 -1.60 -0.51
CA ARG A 9 15.24 -1.50 0.56
C ARG A 9 13.93 -0.92 0.06
N ARG A 10 13.98 -0.03 -0.93
CA ARG A 10 12.79 0.60 -1.54
C ARG A 10 11.86 -0.40 -2.22
N ASN A 11 12.40 -1.48 -2.80
CA ASN A 11 11.60 -2.54 -3.42
C ASN A 11 10.60 -3.20 -2.45
N ILE A 12 10.92 -3.30 -1.15
CA ILE A 12 10.00 -3.87 -0.14
C ILE A 12 8.77 -2.96 0.02
N VAL A 13 9.02 -1.66 0.15
CA VAL A 13 7.97 -0.63 0.28
C VAL A 13 7.13 -0.57 -1.00
N GLU A 14 7.78 -0.57 -2.16
CA GLU A 14 7.08 -0.54 -3.46
C GLU A 14 6.21 -1.78 -3.70
N ARG A 15 6.67 -2.97 -3.30
CA ARG A 15 5.86 -4.19 -3.36
C ARG A 15 4.64 -4.12 -2.45
N CYS A 16 4.79 -3.62 -1.23
CA CYS A 16 3.66 -3.41 -0.31
C CYS A 16 2.62 -2.46 -0.90
N PHE A 17 3.05 -1.31 -1.43
CA PHE A 17 2.12 -0.39 -2.12
C PHE A 17 1.51 -1.00 -3.38
N ASN A 18 2.25 -1.84 -4.11
CA ASN A 18 1.71 -2.53 -5.28
C ASN A 18 0.61 -3.53 -4.88
N GLN A 19 0.78 -4.25 -3.77
CA GLN A 19 -0.26 -5.12 -3.21
C GLN A 19 -1.50 -4.33 -2.79
N LEU A 20 -1.33 -3.20 -2.09
CA LEU A 20 -2.45 -2.32 -1.74
C LEU A 20 -3.21 -1.83 -2.98
N LYS A 21 -2.51 -1.55 -4.08
CA LYS A 21 -3.12 -1.14 -5.36
C LYS A 21 -3.83 -2.27 -6.11
N GLN A 22 -3.62 -3.55 -5.76
CA GLN A 22 -4.42 -4.65 -6.33
C GLN A 22 -5.88 -4.56 -5.88
N HIS A 23 -6.13 -3.98 -4.71
CA HIS A 23 -7.48 -3.67 -4.27
C HIS A 23 -8.02 -2.46 -5.03
N ARG A 24 -8.85 -2.73 -6.05
CA ARG A 24 -9.43 -1.71 -6.92
C ARG A 24 -10.07 -0.55 -6.15
N ALA A 25 -10.79 -0.83 -5.07
CA ALA A 25 -11.43 0.18 -4.23
C ALA A 25 -10.42 1.16 -3.58
N ILE A 26 -9.26 0.66 -3.14
CA ILE A 26 -8.17 1.48 -2.57
C ILE A 26 -7.47 2.28 -3.67
N ALA A 27 -7.21 1.65 -4.82
CA ALA A 27 -6.51 2.25 -5.94
C ALA A 27 -7.27 3.43 -6.56
N THR A 28 -8.60 3.32 -6.66
CA THR A 28 -9.45 4.37 -7.24
C THR A 28 -10.01 5.34 -6.19
N ARG A 29 -9.81 5.06 -4.90
CA ARG A 29 -10.35 5.84 -3.78
C ARG A 29 -11.86 6.09 -3.91
N TYR A 30 -12.63 5.00 -4.04
CA TYR A 30 -14.09 5.08 -4.16
C TYR A 30 -14.82 5.48 -2.87
N ASP A 31 -14.15 5.38 -1.73
CA ASP A 31 -14.71 5.74 -0.43
C ASP A 31 -15.07 7.24 -0.35
N LYS A 32 -16.32 7.52 0.01
CA LYS A 32 -16.83 8.90 0.16
C LYS A 32 -16.24 9.63 1.37
N THR A 33 -15.88 8.90 2.42
CA THR A 33 -15.36 9.48 3.67
C THR A 33 -13.91 9.09 3.89
N ALA A 34 -13.14 9.98 4.53
CA ALA A 34 -11.76 9.70 4.89
C ALA A 34 -11.65 8.53 5.89
N GLN A 35 -12.63 8.37 6.79
CA GLN A 35 -12.65 7.26 7.75
C GLN A 35 -12.86 5.90 7.06
N SER A 36 -13.81 5.82 6.13
CA SER A 36 -14.04 4.58 5.37
C SER A 36 -12.81 4.19 4.55
N TYR A 37 -12.17 5.16 3.91
CA TYR A 37 -10.92 4.93 3.18
C TYR A 37 -9.79 4.44 4.09
N GLN A 38 -9.64 5.04 5.28
CA GLN A 38 -8.63 4.61 6.25
C GLN A 38 -8.89 3.19 6.74
N ALA A 39 -10.14 2.85 7.09
CA ALA A 39 -10.51 1.51 7.53
C ALA A 39 -10.23 0.45 6.45
N MET A 40 -10.49 0.76 5.18
CA MET A 40 -10.16 -0.07 4.03
C MET A 40 -8.64 -0.31 3.91
N ILE A 41 -7.84 0.75 4.08
CA ILE A 41 -6.36 0.63 4.09
C ILE A 41 -5.90 -0.23 5.26
N ASP A 42 -6.42 0.00 6.47
CA ASP A 42 -6.03 -0.75 7.66
C ASP A 42 -6.35 -2.23 7.49
N LEU A 43 -7.53 -2.57 6.97
CA LEU A 43 -7.92 -3.94 6.65
C LEU A 43 -7.01 -4.57 5.61
N ALA A 44 -6.73 -3.90 4.49
CA ALA A 44 -5.86 -4.42 3.45
C ALA A 44 -4.42 -4.60 3.96
N THR A 45 -3.94 -3.70 4.82
CA THR A 45 -2.61 -3.79 5.43
C THR A 45 -2.53 -4.96 6.41
N LEU A 46 -3.57 -5.20 7.20
CA LEU A 46 -3.67 -6.38 8.08
C LEU A 46 -3.70 -7.68 7.29
N LEU A 47 -4.40 -7.72 6.15
CA LEU A 47 -4.45 -8.90 5.27
C LEU A 47 -3.12 -9.18 4.57
N ILE A 48 -2.34 -8.16 4.24
CA ILE A 48 -0.98 -8.32 3.68
C ILE A 48 0.01 -8.79 4.76
N TRP A 49 -0.24 -8.43 6.03
CA TRP A 49 0.62 -8.77 7.16
C TRP A 49 0.48 -10.23 7.60
N LEU A 50 -0.72 -10.81 7.49
CA LEU A 50 -1.03 -12.20 7.87
C LEU A 50 -0.50 -13.21 6.84
#